data_AF-A0A1H6F3L3-F1
#
_entry.id   AF-A0A1H6F3L3-F1
#
_cell.length_a   1.000
_cell.length_b   1.000
_cell.length_c   1.000
_cell.angle_alpha   90.00
_cell.angle_beta   90.00
_cell.angle_gamma   90.00
#
_symmetry.space_group_name_H-M   'P 1'
#
loop_
_entity.id
_entity.type
_entity.pdbx_description
1 polymer ?
#
loop_
_entity_poly.entity_id
_entity_poly.type
_entity_poly.pdbx_seq_one_letter_code
_entity_poly.pdbx_strand_id
1 'polypeptide(L)'
;MNSPGPARSTTGEREAWESAARACYQEIGVPFPERVVWVSSPLVGAFAAPIAACLGTGHRNHRVLDSVYRAVDATAGEAIGNAVRAAVQAAVDGAVNDPVHGAAATALHAEIAGAMSRALTSVVRDAPARDENRILSTSPLATLAGASDEAVRAAVDAAVGGPRQDTIRGEVRRLWRAHLGFQRSGTWLNLVGQFLQATASPTNEETGEKPGEKPLWQALAEQAPAGWWWWPFRDFVLLCPRPSEIHLAQVGEGARAVHRPHRADGPTAVWDDGFGLYFWHGTHVTQAVIDDTLTADEILRETNAEIRRCAIERRGWDRFIAEAGLEQIGPDVPDPGNPGQSLTLHDVPDGIYTAHVRVLLCTNGTVERDGTRRRFGLTVPAGCADPLEAAAWTYGLTSAQYATAQRRS
;
A
#
# COMPACT_ATOMS: atom_id res chain seq x y z
N MET A 1 2.36 -14.61 16.82
CA MET A 1 2.59 -13.44 17.68
C MET A 1 2.44 -12.23 16.79
N ASN A 2 1.33 -11.51 16.93
CA ASN A 2 1.18 -10.19 16.32
C ASN A 2 2.14 -9.28 17.09
N SER A 3 3.28 -8.91 16.51
CA SER A 3 4.05 -7.81 17.07
C SER A 3 3.26 -6.53 16.79
N PRO A 4 2.81 -5.77 17.81
CA PRO A 4 2.30 -4.44 17.57
C PRO A 4 3.42 -3.64 16.89
N GLY A 5 3.13 -3.08 15.71
CA GLY A 5 4.01 -2.10 15.06
C GLY A 5 4.36 -0.94 16.01
N PRO A 6 5.41 -0.16 15.70
CA PRO A 6 5.87 0.92 16.58
C PRO A 6 4.74 1.92 16.84
N ALA A 7 4.64 2.36 18.10
CA ALA A 7 3.61 3.31 18.55
C ALA A 7 3.68 4.65 17.80
N ARG A 8 2.57 5.40 17.87
CA ARG A 8 2.41 6.78 17.37
C ARG A 8 3.67 7.63 17.59
N SER A 9 4.02 8.47 16.61
CA SER A 9 5.13 9.43 16.74
C SER A 9 4.96 10.25 18.01
N THR A 10 5.92 10.16 18.93
CA THR A 10 6.01 10.96 20.15
C THR A 10 6.30 12.43 19.81
N THR A 11 6.03 13.35 20.74
CA THR A 11 6.38 14.77 20.56
C THR A 11 7.86 14.96 20.24
N GLY A 12 8.75 14.22 20.91
CA GLY A 12 10.20 14.30 20.65
C GLY A 12 10.58 13.80 19.25
N GLU A 13 9.93 12.76 18.73
CA GLU A 13 10.16 12.31 17.34
C GLU A 13 9.69 13.36 16.33
N ARG A 14 8.57 14.05 16.61
CA ARG A 14 8.08 15.14 15.75
C ARG A 14 9.07 16.31 15.71
N GLU A 15 9.54 16.75 16.87
CA GLU A 15 10.54 17.82 17.00
C GLU A 15 11.85 17.46 16.29
N ALA A 16 12.31 16.21 16.43
CA ALA A 16 13.52 15.73 15.77
C ALA A 16 13.37 15.73 14.24
N TRP A 17 12.21 15.31 13.73
CA TRP A 17 11.91 15.35 12.30
C TRP A 17 11.85 16.79 11.77
N GLU A 18 11.18 17.70 12.49
CA GLU A 18 11.11 19.12 12.11
C GLU A 18 12.49 19.78 12.07
N SER A 19 13.34 19.46 13.04
CA SER A 19 14.74 19.92 13.06
C SER A 19 15.53 19.42 11.85
N ALA A 20 15.42 18.14 11.51
CA ALA A 20 16.09 17.57 10.35
C ALA A 20 15.57 18.19 9.03
N ALA A 21 14.25 18.37 8.90
CA ALA A 21 13.65 19.02 7.74
C ALA A 21 14.08 20.49 7.61
N ARG A 22 14.15 21.22 8.73
CA ARG A 22 14.65 22.61 8.75
C ARG A 22 16.08 22.71 8.24
N ALA A 23 16.94 21.78 8.65
CA ALA A 23 18.30 21.73 8.15
C ALA A 23 18.34 21.46 6.63
N CYS A 24 17.46 20.61 6.09
CA CYS A 24 17.38 20.36 4.64
C CYS A 24 17.05 21.63 3.87
N TYR A 25 16.09 22.41 4.38
CA TYR A 25 15.68 23.68 3.78
C TYR A 25 16.79 24.74 3.81
N GLN A 26 17.51 24.85 4.93
CA GLN A 26 18.62 25.78 5.06
C GLN A 26 19.75 25.49 4.06
N GLU A 27 20.07 24.22 3.83
CA GLU A 27 21.15 23.81 2.91
C GLU A 27 20.89 24.22 1.46
N ILE A 28 19.64 24.11 1.00
CA ILE A 28 19.23 24.51 -0.36
C ILE A 28 18.84 25.99 -0.44
N GLY A 29 19.12 26.77 0.60
CA GLY A 29 18.88 28.23 0.60
C GLY A 29 17.41 28.63 0.59
N VAL A 30 16.50 27.72 0.95
CA VAL A 30 15.06 27.98 1.02
C VAL A 30 14.67 28.13 2.49
N PRO A 31 14.00 29.22 2.91
CA PRO A 31 13.52 29.35 4.27
C PRO A 31 12.59 28.19 4.64
N PHE A 32 12.83 27.55 5.79
CA PHE A 32 11.90 26.55 6.30
C PHE A 32 10.57 27.23 6.66
N PRO A 33 9.42 26.65 6.27
CA PRO A 33 8.11 27.21 6.57
C PRO A 33 7.90 27.44 8.07
N GLU A 34 7.32 28.57 8.44
CA GLU A 34 6.94 28.82 9.83
C GLU A 34 5.80 27.92 10.29
N ARG A 35 4.99 27.43 9.35
CA ARG A 35 3.81 26.61 9.61
C ARG A 35 4.10 25.14 9.35
N VAL A 36 4.16 24.35 10.41
CA VAL A 36 4.23 22.89 10.36
C VAL A 36 2.91 22.29 10.86
N VAL A 37 2.23 21.54 10.01
CA VAL A 37 0.91 20.97 10.30
C VAL A 37 1.00 19.44 10.32
N TRP A 38 0.83 18.83 11.49
CA TRP A 38 0.71 17.38 11.61
C TRP A 38 -0.74 16.94 11.32
N VAL A 39 -0.93 16.16 10.26
CA VAL A 39 -2.22 15.57 9.89
C VAL A 39 -2.38 14.18 10.49
N SER A 40 -3.62 13.74 10.71
CA SER A 40 -3.92 12.47 11.38
C SER A 40 -3.65 11.23 10.53
N SER A 41 -3.76 11.34 9.20
CA SER A 41 -3.57 10.24 8.25
C SER A 41 -3.11 10.76 6.89
N PRO A 42 -2.61 9.87 6.00
CA PRO A 42 -2.22 10.29 4.67
C PRO A 42 -3.42 10.80 3.85
N LEU A 43 -4.62 10.28 4.11
CA LEU A 43 -5.85 10.71 3.45
C LEU A 43 -6.21 12.16 3.80
N VAL A 44 -6.05 12.57 5.07
CA VAL A 44 -6.26 13.96 5.48
C VAL A 44 -5.26 14.89 4.80
N GLY A 45 -3.97 14.53 4.80
CA GLY A 45 -2.94 15.34 4.14
C GLY A 45 -3.16 15.49 2.63
N ALA A 46 -3.58 14.41 1.97
CA ALA A 46 -3.85 14.39 0.53
C ALA A 46 -5.00 15.31 0.10
N PHE A 47 -6.03 15.48 0.95
CA PHE A 47 -7.07 16.49 0.71
C PHE A 47 -6.65 17.89 1.17
N ALA A 48 -6.05 18.00 2.35
CA ALA A 48 -5.73 19.30 2.95
C ALA A 48 -4.65 20.07 2.16
N ALA A 49 -3.60 19.39 1.71
CA ALA A 49 -2.49 20.01 0.98
C ALA A 49 -2.93 20.77 -0.29
N PRO A 50 -3.64 20.15 -1.27
CA PRO A 50 -4.08 20.86 -2.47
C PRO A 50 -5.14 21.93 -2.18
N ILE A 51 -6.01 21.73 -1.18
CA ILE A 51 -7.01 22.74 -0.80
C ILE A 51 -6.31 23.96 -0.19
N ALA A 52 -5.38 23.77 0.75
CA ALA A 52 -4.60 24.84 1.36
C ALA A 52 -3.76 25.60 0.33
N ALA A 53 -3.13 24.88 -0.59
CA ALA A 53 -2.38 25.49 -1.69
C ALA A 53 -3.28 26.32 -2.62
N CYS A 54 -4.47 25.81 -2.98
CA CYS A 54 -5.45 26.55 -3.77
C CYS A 54 -5.90 27.82 -3.06
N LEU A 55 -6.20 27.74 -1.76
CA LEU A 55 -6.57 28.90 -0.94
C LEU A 55 -5.43 29.93 -0.82
N GLY A 56 -4.17 29.51 -0.78
CA GLY A 56 -3.00 30.40 -0.74
C GLY A 56 -2.88 31.31 -1.98
N THR A 57 -3.41 30.87 -3.12
CA THR A 57 -3.42 31.67 -4.36
C THR A 57 -4.52 32.76 -4.42
N GLY A 58 -5.28 32.95 -3.34
CA GLY A 58 -6.36 33.93 -3.25
C GLY A 58 -7.73 33.45 -3.75
N HIS A 59 -7.87 32.18 -4.14
CA HIS A 59 -9.17 31.59 -4.47
C HIS A 59 -10.03 31.48 -3.19
N ARG A 60 -11.20 32.13 -3.18
CA ARG A 60 -12.09 32.24 -2.00
C ARG A 60 -13.57 31.96 -2.32
N ASN A 61 -13.87 31.19 -3.38
CA ASN A 61 -15.27 30.88 -3.72
C ASN A 61 -15.86 29.89 -2.69
N HIS A 62 -16.51 30.43 -1.65
CA HIS A 62 -17.07 29.67 -0.54
C HIS A 62 -18.02 28.56 -0.96
N ARG A 63 -18.89 28.79 -1.96
CA ARG A 63 -19.84 27.77 -2.43
C ARG A 63 -19.14 26.55 -3.03
N VAL A 64 -18.02 26.77 -3.70
CA VAL A 64 -17.26 25.72 -4.34
C VAL A 64 -16.39 24.97 -3.32
N LEU A 65 -15.82 25.70 -2.35
CA LEU A 65 -15.12 25.08 -1.22
C LEU A 65 -16.04 24.18 -0.39
N ASP A 66 -17.26 24.63 -0.10
CA ASP A 66 -18.29 23.81 0.56
C ASP A 66 -18.60 22.55 -0.25
N SER A 67 -18.65 22.67 -1.58
CA SER A 67 -18.87 21.55 -2.49
C SER A 67 -17.72 20.54 -2.50
N VAL A 68 -16.47 21.00 -2.32
CA VAL A 68 -15.30 20.12 -2.15
C VAL A 68 -15.35 19.43 -0.79
N TYR A 69 -15.59 20.16 0.30
CA TYR A 69 -15.67 19.57 1.64
C TYR A 69 -16.78 18.53 1.75
N ARG A 70 -17.97 18.80 1.19
CA ARG A 70 -19.05 17.79 1.14
C ARG A 70 -18.65 16.53 0.35
N ALA A 71 -17.86 16.68 -0.70
CA ALA A 71 -17.35 15.53 -1.45
C ALA A 71 -16.32 14.74 -0.62
N VAL A 72 -15.47 15.43 0.15
CA VAL A 72 -14.58 14.78 1.13
C VAL A 72 -15.38 14.05 2.19
N ASP A 73 -16.38 14.69 2.80
CA ASP A 73 -17.25 14.09 3.82
C ASP A 73 -17.97 12.84 3.27
N ALA A 74 -18.44 12.90 2.01
CA ALA A 74 -19.12 11.77 1.36
C ALA A 74 -18.17 10.59 1.04
N THR A 75 -16.91 10.87 0.70
CA THR A 75 -15.94 9.84 0.32
C THR A 75 -15.20 9.25 1.53
N ALA A 76 -14.86 10.09 2.51
CA ALA A 76 -13.95 9.74 3.60
C ALA A 76 -14.64 9.79 4.98
N GLY A 77 -15.89 10.23 5.05
CA GLY A 77 -16.62 10.36 6.30
C GLY A 77 -16.36 11.68 7.04
N GLU A 78 -17.26 12.01 7.96
CA GLU A 78 -17.28 13.28 8.69
C GLU A 78 -16.03 13.51 9.56
N ALA A 79 -15.52 12.45 10.20
CA ALA A 79 -14.33 12.56 11.06
C ALA A 79 -13.09 13.01 10.25
N ILE A 80 -12.83 12.37 9.11
CA ILE A 80 -11.75 12.75 8.20
C ILE A 80 -12.02 14.14 7.60
N GLY A 81 -13.26 14.44 7.21
CA GLY A 81 -13.64 15.76 6.71
C GLY A 81 -13.39 16.90 7.71
N ASN A 82 -13.68 16.67 8.99
CA ASN A 82 -13.37 17.59 10.08
C ASN A 82 -11.85 17.79 10.24
N ALA A 83 -11.07 16.71 10.18
CA ALA A 83 -9.62 16.76 10.25
C ALA A 83 -9.00 17.51 9.04
N VAL A 84 -9.55 17.32 7.84
CA VAL A 84 -9.16 18.07 6.64
C VAL A 84 -9.42 19.57 6.83
N ARG A 85 -10.60 19.96 7.31
CA ARG A 85 -10.93 21.38 7.56
C ARG A 85 -9.99 22.01 8.59
N ALA A 86 -9.67 21.30 9.67
CA ALA A 86 -8.71 21.76 10.68
C ALA A 86 -7.29 21.92 10.12
N ALA A 87 -6.82 20.93 9.34
CA ALA A 87 -5.49 20.98 8.71
C ALA A 87 -5.37 22.12 7.69
N VAL A 88 -6.41 22.35 6.88
CA VAL A 88 -6.46 23.48 5.94
C VAL A 88 -6.42 24.81 6.70
N GLN A 89 -7.20 24.95 7.76
CA GLN A 89 -7.21 26.18 8.57
C GLN A 89 -5.81 26.48 9.12
N ALA A 90 -5.19 25.50 9.79
CA ALA A 90 -3.84 25.63 10.34
C ALA A 90 -2.78 25.96 9.28
N ALA A 91 -2.94 25.43 8.05
CA ALA A 91 -2.02 25.71 6.95
C ALA A 91 -2.20 27.12 6.36
N VAL A 92 -3.42 27.68 6.36
CA VAL A 92 -3.74 28.94 5.68
C VAL A 92 -3.76 30.15 6.64
N ASP A 93 -3.87 29.92 7.95
CA ASP A 93 -3.82 30.98 8.96
C ASP A 93 -2.55 31.84 8.82
N GLY A 94 -2.74 33.15 8.67
CA GLY A 94 -1.64 34.12 8.51
C GLY A 94 -0.94 34.15 7.15
N ALA A 95 -1.43 33.40 6.14
CA ALA A 95 -0.81 33.39 4.81
C ALA A 95 -0.81 34.78 4.14
N VAL A 96 0.36 35.21 3.64
CA VAL A 96 0.49 36.39 2.78
C VAL A 96 0.10 36.01 1.35
N ASN A 97 -0.86 36.73 0.76
CA ASN A 97 -1.42 36.43 -0.56
C ASN A 97 -0.34 36.60 -1.67
N ASP A 98 0.22 35.51 -2.19
CA ASP A 98 1.15 35.52 -3.33
C ASP A 98 0.79 34.38 -4.31
N PRO A 99 0.56 34.59 -5.61
CA PRO A 99 0.18 33.52 -6.54
C PRO A 99 1.26 32.45 -6.83
N VAL A 100 2.53 32.64 -6.42
CA VAL A 100 3.68 31.82 -6.88
C VAL A 100 3.90 30.50 -6.07
N HIS A 101 2.91 30.05 -5.30
CA HIS A 101 3.04 28.97 -4.30
C HIS A 101 3.38 27.57 -4.85
N GLY A 102 2.97 27.24 -6.09
CA GLY A 102 3.15 25.90 -6.66
C GLY A 102 4.54 25.64 -7.24
N ALA A 103 5.16 26.64 -7.86
CA ALA A 103 6.39 26.46 -8.64
C ALA A 103 7.64 26.32 -7.75
N ALA A 104 7.74 27.13 -6.69
CA ALA A 104 8.87 27.08 -5.76
C ALA A 104 8.87 25.79 -4.92
N ALA A 105 7.70 25.34 -4.45
CA ALA A 105 7.53 24.06 -3.77
C ALA A 105 7.83 22.86 -4.68
N THR A 106 7.45 22.96 -5.95
CA THR A 106 7.76 21.96 -6.99
C THR A 106 9.26 21.88 -7.27
N ALA A 107 9.94 23.03 -7.41
CA ALA A 107 11.38 23.09 -7.64
C ALA A 107 12.16 22.53 -6.44
N LEU A 108 11.80 22.95 -5.23
CA LEU A 108 12.33 22.43 -3.97
C LEU A 108 12.19 20.90 -3.88
N HIS A 109 11.01 20.38 -4.22
CA HIS A 109 10.77 18.94 -4.21
C HIS A 109 11.56 18.19 -5.28
N ALA A 110 11.65 18.73 -6.50
CA ALA A 110 12.46 18.16 -7.57
C ALA A 110 13.96 18.16 -7.22
N GLU A 111 14.43 19.18 -6.52
CA GLU A 111 15.80 19.26 -6.02
C GLU A 111 16.07 18.24 -4.92
N ILE A 112 15.19 18.14 -3.91
CA ILE A 112 15.31 17.15 -2.83
C ILE A 112 15.21 15.72 -3.40
N ALA A 113 14.21 15.44 -4.22
CA ALA A 113 14.04 14.14 -4.87
C ALA A 113 15.21 13.80 -5.81
N GLY A 114 15.71 14.79 -6.55
CA GLY A 114 16.89 14.64 -7.41
C GLY A 114 18.17 14.40 -6.62
N ALA A 115 18.38 15.12 -5.52
CA ALA A 115 19.52 14.94 -4.61
C ALA A 115 19.49 13.55 -3.97
N MET A 116 18.32 13.12 -3.49
CA MET A 116 18.12 11.79 -2.93
C MET A 116 18.31 10.68 -3.98
N SER A 117 17.81 10.86 -5.20
CA SER A 117 17.98 9.88 -6.28
C SER A 117 19.45 9.74 -6.69
N ARG A 118 20.21 10.85 -6.73
CA ARG A 118 21.66 10.84 -6.98
C ARG A 118 22.42 10.11 -5.87
N ALA A 119 22.08 10.40 -4.61
CA ALA A 119 22.69 9.75 -3.45
C ALA A 119 22.37 8.24 -3.37
N LEU A 120 21.14 7.84 -3.72
CA LEU A 120 20.78 6.43 -3.82
C LEU A 120 21.55 5.74 -4.96
N THR A 121 21.69 6.40 -6.11
CA THR A 121 22.43 5.85 -7.26
C THR A 121 23.92 5.66 -6.95
N SER A 122 24.50 6.46 -6.04
CA SER A 122 25.87 6.20 -5.55
C SER A 122 25.92 5.03 -4.59
N VAL A 123 24.97 4.93 -3.65
CA VAL A 123 24.92 3.81 -2.68
C VAL A 123 24.66 2.46 -3.39
N VAL A 124 23.74 2.42 -4.36
CA VAL A 124 23.39 1.23 -5.16
C VAL A 124 24.56 0.78 -6.05
N ARG A 125 25.41 1.71 -6.49
CA ARG A 125 26.58 1.39 -7.30
C ARG A 125 27.64 0.62 -6.52
N ASP A 126 27.71 0.86 -5.21
CA ASP A 126 28.73 0.29 -4.33
C ASP A 126 28.22 -0.95 -3.56
N ALA A 127 26.93 -1.30 -3.69
CA ALA A 127 26.33 -2.46 -3.05
C ALA A 127 26.44 -3.73 -3.93
N PRO A 128 26.69 -4.92 -3.35
CA PRO A 128 26.72 -6.15 -4.11
C PRO A 128 25.32 -6.49 -4.64
N ALA A 129 25.19 -6.56 -5.97
CA ALA A 129 23.95 -6.73 -6.76
C ALA A 129 23.00 -7.90 -6.38
N ARG A 130 23.34 -8.75 -5.40
CA ARG A 130 22.55 -9.89 -4.95
C ARG A 130 21.62 -9.61 -3.76
N ASP A 131 21.84 -8.55 -2.98
CA ASP A 131 21.01 -8.25 -1.80
C ASP A 131 19.94 -7.16 -2.03
N GLU A 132 20.14 -6.28 -3.00
CA GLU A 132 19.27 -5.10 -3.23
C GLU A 132 17.85 -5.47 -3.64
N ASN A 133 17.71 -6.34 -4.65
CA ASN A 133 16.41 -6.69 -5.20
C ASN A 133 15.60 -7.55 -4.22
N ARG A 134 16.27 -8.19 -3.25
CA ARG A 134 15.64 -9.04 -2.24
C ARG A 134 15.11 -8.23 -1.05
N ILE A 135 15.81 -7.17 -0.61
CA ILE A 135 15.45 -6.39 0.58
C ILE A 135 14.29 -5.43 0.28
N LEU A 136 14.30 -4.76 -0.88
CA LEU A 136 13.25 -3.81 -1.25
C LEU A 136 11.94 -4.51 -1.67
N SER A 137 12.03 -5.64 -2.38
CA SER A 137 10.84 -6.37 -2.86
C SER A 137 10.13 -7.19 -1.78
N THR A 138 10.73 -7.35 -0.60
CA THR A 138 10.19 -8.15 0.50
C THR A 138 9.83 -7.32 1.75
N SER A 139 10.01 -6.00 1.70
CA SER A 139 9.68 -5.13 2.84
C SER A 139 8.17 -4.99 3.03
N PRO A 140 7.62 -5.36 4.21
CA PRO A 140 6.23 -5.10 4.54
C PRO A 140 5.87 -3.61 4.50
N LEU A 141 6.82 -2.74 4.84
CA LEU A 141 6.61 -1.28 4.84
C LEU A 141 6.52 -0.73 3.43
N ALA A 142 7.30 -1.26 2.47
CA ALA A 142 7.15 -0.91 1.05
C ALA A 142 5.77 -1.31 0.52
N THR A 143 5.30 -2.50 0.91
CA THR A 143 3.98 -3.02 0.54
C THR A 143 2.85 -2.13 1.10
N LEU A 144 2.96 -1.74 2.38
CA LEU A 144 2.02 -0.82 3.02
C LEU A 144 2.03 0.57 2.40
N ALA A 145 3.20 1.09 2.04
CA ALA A 145 3.35 2.39 1.37
C ALA A 145 2.62 2.40 0.02
N GLY A 146 2.88 1.42 -0.84
CA GLY A 146 2.21 1.33 -2.14
C GLY A 146 0.68 1.20 -2.04
N ALA A 147 0.19 0.45 -1.06
CA ALA A 147 -1.25 0.36 -0.79
C ALA A 147 -1.86 1.67 -0.25
N SER A 148 -1.12 2.39 0.62
CA SER A 148 -1.51 3.71 1.10
C SER A 148 -1.70 4.66 -0.09
N ASP A 149 -0.74 4.68 -1.01
CA ASP A 149 -0.76 5.54 -2.21
C ASP A 149 -2.01 5.26 -3.05
N GLU A 150 -2.26 3.99 -3.35
CA GLU A 150 -3.40 3.57 -4.17
C GLU A 150 -4.74 3.92 -3.51
N ALA A 151 -4.90 3.64 -2.22
CA ALA A 151 -6.12 3.94 -1.47
C ALA A 151 -6.41 5.46 -1.44
N VAL A 152 -5.39 6.26 -1.15
CA VAL A 152 -5.50 7.72 -1.12
C VAL A 152 -5.83 8.27 -2.51
N ARG A 153 -5.16 7.78 -3.56
CA ARG A 153 -5.41 8.19 -4.94
C ARG A 153 -6.84 7.89 -5.37
N ALA A 154 -7.34 6.69 -5.10
CA ALA A 154 -8.71 6.32 -5.42
C ALA A 154 -9.72 7.22 -4.71
N ALA A 155 -9.51 7.53 -3.42
CA ALA A 155 -10.38 8.41 -2.66
C ALA A 155 -10.36 9.86 -3.20
N VAL A 156 -9.20 10.41 -3.53
CA VAL A 156 -9.09 11.74 -4.12
C VAL A 156 -9.78 11.79 -5.48
N ASP A 157 -9.50 10.82 -6.37
CA ASP A 157 -10.13 10.75 -7.70
C ASP A 157 -11.66 10.64 -7.58
N ALA A 158 -12.19 9.90 -6.60
CA ALA A 158 -13.63 9.82 -6.34
C ALA A 158 -14.24 11.17 -5.91
N ALA A 159 -13.55 11.90 -5.02
CA ALA A 159 -14.05 13.19 -4.50
C ALA A 159 -14.01 14.33 -5.55
N VAL A 160 -12.98 14.38 -6.40
CA VAL A 160 -12.78 15.49 -7.36
C VAL A 160 -12.97 15.13 -8.84
N GLY A 161 -13.21 13.85 -9.15
CA GLY A 161 -13.28 13.33 -10.53
C GLY A 161 -14.63 13.48 -11.25
N GLY A 162 -15.67 13.97 -10.58
CA GLY A 162 -17.03 14.03 -11.14
C GLY A 162 -17.20 14.92 -12.39
N PRO A 163 -18.32 14.76 -13.14
CA PRO A 163 -18.54 15.43 -14.43
C PRO A 163 -18.78 16.94 -14.33
N ARG A 164 -19.21 17.45 -13.16
CA ARG A 164 -19.29 18.89 -12.90
C ARG A 164 -17.94 19.41 -12.43
N GLN A 165 -17.14 19.90 -13.38
CA GLN A 165 -15.88 20.55 -13.12
C GLN A 165 -16.11 22.05 -12.94
N ASP A 166 -15.69 22.59 -11.81
CA ASP A 166 -15.48 24.03 -11.62
C ASP A 166 -13.98 24.30 -11.44
N THR A 167 -13.58 25.57 -11.54
CA THR A 167 -12.16 25.99 -11.52
C THR A 167 -11.41 25.46 -10.30
N ILE A 168 -12.03 25.45 -9.11
CA ILE A 168 -11.35 25.03 -7.88
C ILE A 168 -11.22 23.50 -7.82
N ARG A 169 -12.26 22.72 -8.15
CA ARG A 169 -12.13 21.25 -8.24
C ARG A 169 -11.10 20.85 -9.30
N GLY A 170 -11.08 21.57 -10.42
CA GLY A 170 -10.07 21.44 -11.47
C GLY A 170 -8.66 21.71 -10.95
N GLU A 171 -8.45 22.80 -10.21
CA GLU A 171 -7.14 23.14 -9.62
C GLU A 171 -6.71 22.16 -8.52
N VAL A 172 -7.61 21.71 -7.63
CA VAL A 172 -7.29 20.68 -6.63
C VAL A 172 -6.84 19.39 -7.31
N ARG A 173 -7.58 18.95 -8.33
CA ARG A 173 -7.22 17.77 -9.14
C ARG A 173 -5.90 17.97 -9.87
N ARG A 174 -5.66 19.16 -10.42
CA ARG A 174 -4.42 19.52 -11.10
C ARG A 174 -3.24 19.49 -10.12
N LEU A 175 -3.36 20.10 -8.94
CA LEU A 175 -2.33 20.12 -7.90
C LEU A 175 -2.02 18.72 -7.38
N TRP A 176 -3.06 17.90 -7.15
CA TRP A 176 -2.94 16.48 -6.82
C TRP A 176 -2.13 15.73 -7.88
N ARG A 177 -2.50 15.84 -9.16
CA ARG A 177 -1.84 15.14 -10.28
C ARG A 177 -0.46 15.66 -10.61
N ALA A 178 -0.25 16.97 -10.47
CA ALA A 178 0.98 17.62 -10.91
C ALA A 178 2.14 17.20 -10.01
N HIS A 179 1.97 17.20 -8.69
CA HIS A 179 3.07 16.94 -7.77
C HIS A 179 2.64 16.35 -6.42
N LEU A 180 1.42 16.59 -5.91
CA LEU A 180 1.07 16.29 -4.49
C LEU A 180 0.63 14.85 -4.21
N GLY A 181 0.14 14.12 -5.22
CA GLY A 181 -0.28 12.73 -5.08
C GLY A 181 0.81 11.68 -5.25
N PHE A 182 2.02 12.13 -5.56
CA PHE A 182 3.21 11.29 -5.74
C PHE A 182 4.35 11.68 -4.78
N GLN A 183 4.09 12.49 -3.75
CA GLN A 183 5.11 12.95 -2.78
C GLN A 183 5.44 11.86 -1.76
N ARG A 184 6.18 10.86 -2.24
CA ARG A 184 6.61 9.61 -1.58
C ARG A 184 7.60 9.76 -0.41
N SER A 185 7.89 10.97 0.05
CA SER A 185 9.22 11.20 0.63
C SER A 185 9.39 10.59 2.01
N GLY A 186 8.38 10.54 2.86
CA GLY A 186 8.52 9.91 4.19
C GLY A 186 8.70 8.38 4.11
N THR A 187 7.92 7.68 3.30
CA THR A 187 8.03 6.21 3.12
C THR A 187 9.26 5.81 2.33
N TRP A 188 9.65 6.58 1.31
CA TRP A 188 10.89 6.35 0.56
C TRP A 188 12.13 6.65 1.41
N LEU A 189 12.14 7.75 2.20
CA LEU A 189 13.21 8.03 3.17
C LEU A 189 13.31 6.92 4.23
N ASN A 190 12.17 6.38 4.70
CA ASN A 190 12.15 5.24 5.62
C ASN A 190 12.74 3.96 4.99
N LEU A 191 12.45 3.70 3.71
CA LEU A 191 12.99 2.55 2.98
C LEU A 191 14.50 2.69 2.73
N VAL A 192 14.94 3.89 2.35
CA VAL A 192 16.37 4.20 2.18
C VAL A 192 17.10 4.15 3.53
N GLY A 193 16.52 4.68 4.61
CA GLY A 193 17.08 4.61 5.96
C GLY A 193 17.22 3.16 6.46
N GLN A 194 16.21 2.32 6.25
CA GLN A 194 16.28 0.88 6.57
C GLN A 194 17.32 0.15 5.74
N PHE A 195 17.40 0.44 4.44
CA PHE A 195 18.41 -0.13 3.56
C PHE A 195 19.82 0.24 4.04
N LEU A 196 20.08 1.52 4.32
CA LEU A 196 21.36 2.01 4.83
C LEU A 196 21.74 1.39 6.18
N GLN A 197 20.78 1.23 7.11
CA GLN A 197 21.03 0.54 8.37
C GLN A 197 21.39 -0.94 8.17
N ALA A 198 20.74 -1.61 7.20
CA ALA A 198 21.00 -3.01 6.90
C ALA A 198 22.33 -3.24 6.15
N THR A 199 22.79 -2.26 5.38
CA THR A 199 24.04 -2.33 4.60
C THR A 199 25.23 -1.63 5.25
N ALA A 200 25.03 -0.93 6.38
CA ALA A 200 26.11 -0.33 7.14
C ALA A 200 26.99 -1.44 7.75
N SER A 201 28.16 -1.65 7.15
CA SER A 201 29.19 -2.51 7.72
C SER A 201 29.70 -1.91 9.04
N PRO A 202 30.07 -2.73 10.06
CA PRO A 202 30.69 -2.24 11.30
C PRO A 202 32.06 -1.58 11.12
N THR A 203 32.61 -1.59 9.90
CA THR A 203 33.99 -1.23 9.59
C THR A 203 34.14 0.25 9.29
N ASN A 204 33.95 1.11 10.29
CA ASN A 204 34.51 2.47 10.29
C ASN A 204 35.69 2.62 11.28
N GLU A 205 36.07 1.55 11.99
CA GLU A 205 37.20 1.58 12.93
C GLU A 205 38.58 1.35 12.27
N GLU A 206 38.66 0.76 11.07
CA GLU A 206 39.95 0.36 10.46
C GLU A 206 40.50 1.27 9.35
N THR A 207 39.73 2.22 8.81
CA THR A 207 40.20 3.07 7.68
C THR A 207 40.78 4.42 8.08
N GLY A 208 40.70 4.83 9.35
CA GLY A 208 41.28 6.10 9.83
C GLY A 208 40.73 7.36 9.17
N GLU A 209 39.65 7.28 8.39
CA GLU A 209 38.94 8.43 7.87
C GLU A 209 38.17 9.09 9.02
N LYS A 210 38.41 10.39 9.22
CA LYS A 210 37.59 11.19 10.14
C LYS A 210 36.12 11.02 9.75
N PRO A 211 35.16 10.99 10.70
CA PRO A 211 33.74 10.91 10.35
C PRO A 211 33.42 12.09 9.42
N GLY A 212 33.27 11.81 8.13
CA GLY A 212 32.80 12.81 7.17
C GLY A 212 31.43 13.27 7.64
N GLU A 213 31.15 14.57 7.51
CA GLU A 213 29.82 15.11 7.78
C GLU A 213 28.78 14.23 7.06
N LYS A 214 27.89 13.60 7.82
CA LYS A 214 26.83 12.78 7.22
C LYS A 214 26.03 13.69 6.28
N PRO A 215 25.82 13.32 5.01
CA PRO A 215 25.05 14.15 4.12
C PRO A 215 23.62 14.26 4.67
N LEU A 216 23.04 15.45 4.60
CA LEU A 216 21.90 15.83 5.44
C LEU A 216 20.61 15.04 5.13
N TRP A 217 20.49 14.50 3.91
CA TRP A 217 19.43 13.55 3.55
C TRP A 217 19.50 12.24 4.36
N GLN A 218 20.67 11.83 4.82
CA GLN A 218 20.86 10.68 5.71
C GLN A 218 20.38 11.01 7.12
N ALA A 219 20.60 12.23 7.61
CA ALA A 219 20.02 12.69 8.87
C ALA A 219 18.48 12.71 8.80
N LEU A 220 17.91 13.18 7.69
CA LEU A 220 16.46 13.13 7.47
C LEU A 220 15.93 11.68 7.34
N ALA A 221 16.69 10.78 6.70
CA ALA A 221 16.35 9.36 6.63
C ALA A 221 16.42 8.65 7.99
N GLU A 222 17.38 9.02 8.84
CA GLU A 222 17.49 8.54 10.23
C GLU A 222 16.30 9.02 11.08
N GLN A 223 15.72 10.19 10.76
CA GLN A 223 14.49 10.71 11.40
C GLN A 223 13.19 10.31 10.68
N ALA A 224 13.26 9.59 9.55
CA ALA A 224 12.09 9.08 8.84
C ALA A 224 11.15 8.22 9.72
N PRO A 225 11.66 7.52 10.77
CA PRO A 225 11.26 7.77 12.15
C PRO A 225 9.82 8.25 12.42
N ALA A 226 9.70 9.56 12.35
CA ALA A 226 8.52 10.26 12.82
C ALA A 226 7.42 10.41 11.76
N GLY A 227 7.74 10.25 10.46
CA GLY A 227 6.89 10.67 9.35
C GLY A 227 6.64 9.57 8.32
N TRP A 228 5.38 9.37 7.96
CA TRP A 228 4.95 8.49 6.86
C TRP A 228 4.91 9.26 5.54
N TRP A 229 4.17 10.37 5.48
CA TRP A 229 4.07 11.23 4.30
C TRP A 229 4.40 12.68 4.66
N TRP A 230 4.84 13.46 3.67
CA TRP A 230 5.11 14.88 3.83
C TRP A 230 4.55 15.65 2.63
N TRP A 231 4.18 16.92 2.81
CA TRP A 231 3.80 17.82 1.70
C TRP A 231 4.45 19.18 1.92
N PRO A 232 5.65 19.41 1.35
CA PRO A 232 6.36 20.66 1.48
C PRO A 232 5.76 21.74 0.58
N PHE A 233 5.46 22.90 1.15
CA PHE A 233 5.17 24.13 0.41
C PHE A 233 6.09 25.26 0.89
N ARG A 234 6.14 26.36 0.14
CA ARG A 234 6.91 27.56 0.53
C ARG A 234 6.51 28.08 1.92
N ASP A 235 5.21 28.02 2.19
CA ASP A 235 4.53 28.77 3.24
C ASP A 235 4.14 27.90 4.43
N PHE A 236 3.95 26.61 4.18
CA PHE A 236 3.58 25.60 5.18
C PHE A 236 4.14 24.23 4.78
N VAL A 237 4.19 23.29 5.72
CA VAL A 237 4.45 21.88 5.44
C VAL A 237 3.43 21.01 6.18
N LEU A 238 2.83 20.04 5.49
CA LEU A 238 1.99 19.03 6.13
C LEU A 238 2.80 17.75 6.37
N LEU A 239 2.57 17.10 7.51
CA LEU A 239 3.27 15.90 7.94
C LEU A 239 2.30 14.86 8.44
N CYS A 240 2.37 13.66 7.89
CA CYS A 240 1.60 12.53 8.38
C CYS A 240 2.49 11.65 9.26
N PRO A 241 2.10 11.30 10.49
CA PRO A 241 2.80 10.31 11.29
C PRO A 241 2.64 8.91 10.70
N ARG A 242 3.41 7.96 11.22
CA ARG A 242 3.21 6.53 10.94
C ARG A 242 1.82 6.04 11.37
N PRO A 243 1.33 4.93 10.78
CA PRO A 243 0.22 4.20 11.36
C PRO A 243 0.46 3.95 12.85
N SER A 244 -0.58 4.08 13.68
CA SER A 244 -0.55 3.77 15.11
C SER A 244 -0.43 2.27 15.39
N GLU A 245 -0.91 1.44 14.46
CA GLU A 245 -0.81 -0.02 14.52
C GLU A 245 -0.40 -0.58 13.15
N ILE A 246 0.45 -1.62 13.14
CA ILE A 246 0.80 -2.42 11.97
C ILE A 246 0.80 -3.89 12.36
N HIS A 247 0.08 -4.73 11.60
CA HIS A 247 -0.02 -6.18 11.80
C HIS A 247 0.71 -6.95 10.70
N LEU A 248 1.66 -7.80 11.10
CA LEU A 248 2.46 -8.60 10.19
C LEU A 248 2.32 -10.09 10.53
N ALA A 249 2.29 -10.93 9.49
CA ALA A 249 2.39 -12.37 9.62
C ALA A 249 3.75 -12.86 9.13
N GLN A 250 4.37 -13.77 9.88
CA GLN A 250 5.58 -14.46 9.47
C GLN A 250 5.24 -15.57 8.47
N VAL A 251 6.04 -15.68 7.41
CA VAL A 251 5.99 -16.72 6.39
C VAL A 251 7.35 -17.41 6.31
N GLY A 252 7.36 -18.74 6.24
CA GLY A 252 8.59 -19.54 6.23
C GLY A 252 9.21 -19.75 7.62
N GLU A 253 10.28 -20.53 7.67
CA GLU A 253 10.94 -20.98 8.89
C GLU A 253 12.44 -20.65 8.91
N GLY A 254 13.01 -20.55 10.11
CA GLY A 254 14.43 -20.32 10.34
C GLY A 254 14.95 -19.04 9.66
N ALA A 255 16.14 -19.12 9.07
CA ALA A 255 16.79 -17.99 8.41
C ALA A 255 16.08 -17.47 7.14
N ARG A 256 15.02 -18.16 6.66
CA ARG A 256 14.21 -17.76 5.51
C ARG A 256 12.87 -17.13 5.91
N ALA A 257 12.61 -16.98 7.21
CA ALA A 257 11.40 -16.34 7.70
C ALA A 257 11.33 -14.88 7.22
N VAL A 258 10.26 -14.53 6.52
CA VAL A 258 9.94 -13.17 6.10
C VAL A 258 8.64 -12.72 6.72
N HIS A 259 8.45 -11.42 6.90
CA HIS A 259 7.18 -10.87 7.34
C HIS A 259 6.40 -10.36 6.12
N ARG A 260 5.08 -10.41 6.18
CA ARG A 260 4.19 -9.77 5.21
C ARG A 260 3.01 -9.10 5.93
N PRO A 261 2.43 -8.02 5.38
CA PRO A 261 1.21 -7.43 5.93
C PRO A 261 0.05 -8.45 5.89
N HIS A 262 -0.61 -8.65 7.03
CA HIS A 262 -1.79 -9.51 7.10
C HIS A 262 -2.54 -9.32 8.41
N ARG A 263 -3.87 -9.26 8.33
CA ARG A 263 -4.78 -9.42 9.47
C ARG A 263 -6.12 -9.97 8.99
N ALA A 264 -6.67 -10.96 9.69
CA ALA A 264 -7.89 -11.67 9.28
C ALA A 264 -9.18 -11.10 9.87
N ASP A 265 -9.06 -10.24 10.89
CA ASP A 265 -10.16 -9.77 11.74
C ASP A 265 -10.17 -8.23 11.88
N GLY A 266 -9.53 -7.52 10.96
CA GLY A 266 -9.51 -6.06 10.98
C GLY A 266 -8.43 -5.43 10.09
N PRO A 267 -8.24 -4.11 10.22
CA PRO A 267 -7.24 -3.38 9.46
C PRO A 267 -5.82 -3.81 9.87
N THR A 268 -4.99 -3.96 8.85
CA THR A 268 -3.57 -4.31 8.97
C THR A 268 -2.72 -3.11 9.36
N ALA A 269 -3.06 -1.91 8.88
CA ALA A 269 -2.47 -0.66 9.35
C ALA A 269 -3.57 0.36 9.65
N VAL A 270 -3.44 1.12 10.74
CA VAL A 270 -4.47 2.04 11.23
C VAL A 270 -3.85 3.39 11.59
N TRP A 271 -4.59 4.48 11.35
CA TRP A 271 -4.31 5.82 11.86
C TRP A 271 -5.39 6.25 12.85
N ASP A 272 -5.07 7.24 13.69
CA ASP A 272 -5.92 7.65 14.82
C ASP A 272 -7.30 8.20 14.40
N ASP A 273 -7.44 8.63 13.15
CA ASP A 273 -8.71 9.11 12.58
C ASP A 273 -9.57 7.99 11.98
N GLY A 274 -9.14 6.73 12.12
CA GLY A 274 -9.85 5.57 11.62
C GLY A 274 -9.52 5.19 10.18
N PHE A 275 -8.67 5.95 9.47
CA PHE A 275 -8.16 5.51 8.19
C PHE A 275 -7.36 4.20 8.36
N GLY A 276 -7.67 3.20 7.55
CA GLY A 276 -7.06 1.87 7.69
C GLY A 276 -6.85 1.17 6.36
N LEU A 277 -5.84 0.31 6.32
CA LEU A 277 -5.50 -0.54 5.17
C LEU A 277 -5.69 -2.01 5.54
N TYR A 278 -6.22 -2.80 4.61
CA TYR A 278 -6.60 -4.19 4.84
C TYR A 278 -5.77 -5.13 3.96
N PHE A 279 -5.16 -6.15 4.56
CA PHE A 279 -4.33 -7.10 3.84
C PHE A 279 -4.68 -8.55 4.15
N TRP A 280 -4.86 -9.32 3.08
CA TRP A 280 -4.98 -10.75 3.13
C TRP A 280 -3.71 -11.40 2.57
N HIS A 281 -2.90 -12.01 3.45
CA HIS A 281 -1.69 -12.72 3.06
C HIS A 281 -0.72 -11.92 2.16
N GLY A 282 -0.56 -10.62 2.42
CA GLY A 282 0.29 -9.69 1.67
C GLY A 282 -0.40 -9.00 0.50
N THR A 283 -1.63 -9.37 0.15
CA THR A 283 -2.44 -8.72 -0.90
C THR A 283 -3.28 -7.61 -0.27
N HIS A 284 -3.20 -6.39 -0.81
CA HIS A 284 -4.07 -5.29 -0.41
C HIS A 284 -5.50 -5.58 -0.89
N VAL A 285 -6.46 -5.57 0.03
CA VAL A 285 -7.88 -5.88 -0.22
C VAL A 285 -8.77 -4.80 0.40
N THR A 286 -10.07 -4.85 0.10
CA THR A 286 -11.05 -3.97 0.74
C THR A 286 -11.42 -4.50 2.13
N GLN A 287 -12.02 -3.64 2.96
CA GLN A 287 -12.62 -4.07 4.22
C GLN A 287 -13.68 -5.16 4.00
N ALA A 288 -14.48 -5.06 2.94
CA ALA A 288 -15.53 -6.02 2.63
C ALA A 288 -15.01 -7.46 2.41
N VAL A 289 -13.77 -7.60 1.92
CA VAL A 289 -13.11 -8.90 1.85
C VAL A 289 -12.85 -9.44 3.25
N ILE A 290 -12.23 -8.65 4.15
CA ILE A 290 -11.87 -9.09 5.50
C ILE A 290 -13.10 -9.39 6.36
N ASP A 291 -14.13 -8.55 6.25
CA ASP A 291 -15.40 -8.69 6.97
C ASP A 291 -16.31 -9.76 6.34
N ASP A 292 -15.92 -10.34 5.20
CA ASP A 292 -16.66 -11.35 4.45
C ASP A 292 -18.10 -10.90 4.07
N THR A 293 -18.25 -9.64 3.64
CA THR A 293 -19.57 -9.04 3.34
C THR A 293 -19.93 -9.01 1.85
N LEU A 294 -19.00 -9.34 0.96
CA LEU A 294 -19.27 -9.42 -0.48
C LEU A 294 -20.28 -10.52 -0.80
N THR A 295 -21.04 -10.41 -1.87
CA THR A 295 -21.82 -11.51 -2.44
C THR A 295 -20.93 -12.38 -3.33
N ALA A 296 -21.31 -13.64 -3.58
CA ALA A 296 -20.58 -14.50 -4.52
C ALA A 296 -20.48 -13.87 -5.92
N ASP A 297 -21.54 -13.19 -6.36
CA ASP A 297 -21.62 -12.48 -7.63
C ASP A 297 -20.66 -11.26 -7.70
N GLU A 298 -20.54 -10.49 -6.62
CA GLU A 298 -19.52 -9.43 -6.50
C GLU A 298 -18.09 -10.00 -6.53
N ILE A 299 -17.84 -11.11 -5.83
CA ILE A 299 -16.55 -11.80 -5.84
C ILE A 299 -16.20 -12.26 -7.26
N LEU A 300 -17.16 -12.81 -8.00
CA LEU A 300 -16.96 -13.28 -9.37
C LEU A 300 -16.63 -12.14 -10.33
N ARG A 301 -17.33 -11.00 -10.21
CA ARG A 301 -17.11 -9.80 -11.03
C ARG A 301 -15.84 -9.02 -10.70
N GLU A 302 -15.18 -9.30 -9.57
CA GLU A 302 -13.91 -8.66 -9.22
C GLU A 302 -12.88 -8.89 -10.33
N THR A 303 -12.49 -7.82 -11.02
CA THR A 303 -11.58 -7.88 -12.16
C THR A 303 -10.18 -8.34 -11.76
N ASN A 304 -9.73 -8.01 -10.54
CA ASN A 304 -8.44 -8.40 -10.03
C ASN A 304 -8.49 -9.84 -9.48
N ALA A 305 -7.87 -10.76 -10.21
CA ALA A 305 -7.85 -12.18 -9.84
C ALA A 305 -7.28 -12.46 -8.44
N GLU A 306 -6.31 -11.67 -7.96
CA GLU A 306 -5.76 -11.84 -6.61
C GLU A 306 -6.75 -11.41 -5.52
N ILE A 307 -7.49 -10.32 -5.71
CA ILE A 307 -8.53 -9.89 -4.76
C ILE A 307 -9.66 -10.91 -4.72
N ARG A 308 -10.10 -11.39 -5.88
CA ARG A 308 -11.10 -12.48 -5.98
C ARG A 308 -10.63 -13.72 -5.23
N ARG A 309 -9.37 -14.14 -5.43
CA ARG A 309 -8.79 -15.29 -4.71
C ARG A 309 -8.80 -15.07 -3.20
N CYS A 310 -8.42 -13.89 -2.71
CA CYS A 310 -8.46 -13.55 -1.29
C CYS A 310 -9.90 -13.59 -0.72
N ALA A 311 -10.89 -13.08 -1.47
CA ALA A 311 -12.29 -13.11 -1.05
C ALA A 311 -12.84 -14.54 -0.95
N ILE A 312 -12.54 -15.41 -1.92
CA ILE A 312 -12.93 -16.83 -1.87
C ILE A 312 -12.22 -17.56 -0.72
N GLU A 313 -10.94 -17.31 -0.51
CA GLU A 313 -10.17 -17.92 0.58
C GLU A 313 -10.73 -17.51 1.96
N ARG A 314 -11.06 -16.23 2.12
CA ARG A 314 -11.65 -15.69 3.35
C ARG A 314 -13.07 -16.21 3.63
N ARG A 315 -13.86 -16.41 2.56
CA ARG A 315 -15.20 -17.00 2.61
C ARG A 315 -15.20 -18.50 2.87
N GLY A 316 -14.21 -19.19 2.31
CA GLY A 316 -14.15 -20.64 2.21
C GLY A 316 -14.82 -21.17 0.93
N TRP A 317 -14.16 -22.14 0.30
CA TRP A 317 -14.59 -22.72 -0.97
C TRP A 317 -15.99 -23.34 -0.93
N ASP A 318 -16.35 -24.06 0.14
CA ASP A 318 -17.64 -24.77 0.21
C ASP A 318 -18.82 -23.78 0.18
N ARG A 319 -18.70 -22.70 0.95
CA ARG A 319 -19.71 -21.64 0.98
C ARG A 319 -19.76 -20.90 -0.37
N PHE A 320 -18.59 -20.58 -0.92
CA PHE A 320 -18.52 -19.90 -2.22
C PHE A 320 -19.14 -20.73 -3.35
N ILE A 321 -18.85 -22.03 -3.44
CA ILE A 321 -19.44 -22.94 -4.45
C ILE A 321 -20.96 -22.93 -4.38
N ALA A 322 -21.51 -23.09 -3.16
CA ALA A 322 -22.95 -23.12 -2.96
C ALA A 322 -23.62 -21.79 -3.32
N GLU A 323 -23.03 -20.65 -2.92
CA GLU A 323 -23.58 -19.33 -3.19
C GLU A 323 -23.41 -18.90 -4.67
N ALA A 324 -22.33 -19.32 -5.31
CA ALA A 324 -22.04 -19.03 -6.71
C ALA A 324 -22.77 -19.96 -7.69
N GLY A 325 -23.37 -21.05 -7.20
CA GLY A 325 -24.04 -22.05 -8.03
C GLY A 325 -23.07 -22.81 -8.95
N LEU A 326 -21.86 -23.08 -8.47
CA LEU A 326 -20.87 -23.88 -9.22
C LEU A 326 -21.29 -25.36 -9.18
N GLU A 327 -21.58 -25.95 -10.34
CA GLU A 327 -22.02 -27.35 -10.42
C GLU A 327 -20.81 -28.28 -10.41
N GLN A 328 -20.77 -29.24 -9.48
CA GLN A 328 -19.68 -30.21 -9.45
C GLN A 328 -19.76 -31.18 -10.63
N ILE A 329 -18.65 -31.33 -11.35
CA ILE A 329 -18.47 -32.25 -12.47
C ILE A 329 -17.78 -33.53 -11.97
N GLY A 330 -18.53 -34.62 -11.99
CA GLY A 330 -18.04 -35.93 -11.58
C GLY A 330 -17.79 -36.07 -10.07
N PRO A 331 -17.28 -37.23 -9.63
CA PRO A 331 -16.98 -37.47 -8.23
C PRO A 331 -15.66 -36.81 -7.80
N ASP A 332 -15.49 -36.65 -6.49
CA ASP A 332 -14.19 -36.37 -5.88
C ASP A 332 -13.21 -37.50 -6.22
N VAL A 333 -12.00 -37.14 -6.65
CA VAL A 333 -10.95 -38.12 -6.98
C VAL A 333 -9.70 -37.86 -6.14
N PRO A 334 -8.93 -38.88 -5.74
CA PRO A 334 -7.65 -38.67 -5.06
C PRO A 334 -6.67 -37.85 -5.93
N ASP A 335 -5.89 -36.98 -5.31
CA ASP A 335 -4.78 -36.25 -5.96
C ASP A 335 -3.51 -37.12 -5.95
N PRO A 336 -3.07 -37.67 -7.10
CA PRO A 336 -1.84 -38.47 -7.16
C PRO A 336 -0.58 -37.65 -6.83
N GLY A 337 -0.58 -36.38 -7.23
CA GLY A 337 0.50 -35.44 -6.97
C GLY A 337 0.57 -34.97 -5.51
N ASN A 338 -0.49 -35.18 -4.73
CA ASN A 338 -0.57 -34.81 -3.32
C ASN A 338 -1.30 -35.88 -2.48
N PRO A 339 -0.63 -37.01 -2.17
CA PRO A 339 -1.26 -38.13 -1.48
C PRO A 339 -2.02 -37.76 -0.21
N GLY A 340 -3.23 -38.31 -0.06
CA GLY A 340 -4.14 -38.03 1.05
C GLY A 340 -5.01 -36.78 0.86
N GLN A 341 -4.95 -36.13 -0.31
CA GLN A 341 -5.84 -35.04 -0.70
C GLN A 341 -6.74 -35.47 -1.86
N SER A 342 -7.81 -34.72 -2.10
CA SER A 342 -8.76 -34.94 -3.18
C SER A 342 -8.82 -33.74 -4.12
N LEU A 343 -9.21 -34.00 -5.37
CA LEU A 343 -9.52 -33.04 -6.41
C LEU A 343 -11.02 -33.04 -6.67
N THR A 344 -11.59 -31.86 -6.87
CA THR A 344 -12.96 -31.70 -7.38
C THR A 344 -12.97 -30.69 -8.52
N LEU A 345 -13.90 -30.86 -9.46
CA LEU A 345 -14.03 -29.99 -10.62
C LEU A 345 -15.42 -29.38 -10.61
N HIS A 346 -15.52 -28.08 -10.86
CA HIS A 346 -16.80 -27.37 -10.85
C HIS A 346 -16.98 -26.53 -12.10
N ASP A 347 -18.16 -26.58 -12.67
CA ASP A 347 -18.58 -25.77 -13.81
C ASP A 347 -18.93 -24.35 -13.37
N VAL A 348 -18.44 -23.36 -14.12
CA VAL A 348 -18.67 -21.95 -13.82
C VAL A 348 -19.82 -21.43 -14.69
N PRO A 349 -20.88 -20.83 -14.10
CA PRO A 349 -21.98 -20.28 -14.87
C PRO A 349 -21.55 -19.31 -15.98
N ASP A 350 -22.31 -19.31 -17.07
CA ASP A 350 -22.10 -18.41 -18.20
C ASP A 350 -22.13 -16.93 -17.80
N GLY A 351 -21.33 -16.11 -18.49
CA GLY A 351 -21.29 -14.66 -18.30
C GLY A 351 -20.40 -14.18 -17.15
N ILE A 352 -19.76 -15.09 -16.41
CA ILE A 352 -18.78 -14.77 -15.37
C ILE A 352 -17.40 -14.45 -15.98
N TYR A 353 -16.94 -15.32 -16.87
CA TYR A 353 -15.68 -15.16 -17.59
C TYR A 353 -15.95 -14.85 -19.06
N THR A 354 -14.97 -14.25 -19.74
CA THR A 354 -15.04 -13.99 -21.19
C THR A 354 -15.08 -15.28 -22.01
N ALA A 355 -14.65 -16.40 -21.43
CA ALA A 355 -14.73 -17.73 -22.00
C ALA A 355 -15.31 -18.69 -20.97
N HIS A 356 -16.02 -19.72 -21.43
CA HIS A 356 -16.52 -20.78 -20.57
C HIS A 356 -15.35 -21.58 -19.98
N VAL A 357 -15.30 -21.68 -18.65
CA VAL A 357 -14.21 -22.32 -17.88
C VAL A 357 -14.77 -23.19 -16.77
N ARG A 358 -13.93 -24.09 -16.27
CA ARG A 358 -14.18 -24.86 -15.04
C ARG A 358 -13.18 -24.46 -13.96
N VAL A 359 -13.51 -24.70 -12.70
CA VAL A 359 -12.63 -24.50 -11.55
C VAL A 359 -12.24 -25.86 -10.99
N LEU A 360 -10.96 -26.19 -11.09
CA LEU A 360 -10.36 -27.32 -10.39
C LEU A 360 -10.01 -26.90 -8.96
N LEU A 361 -10.61 -27.54 -7.96
CA LEU A 361 -10.20 -27.41 -6.57
C LEU A 361 -9.15 -28.44 -6.20
N CYS A 362 -8.06 -27.96 -5.64
CA CYS A 362 -6.96 -28.79 -5.15
C CYS A 362 -6.43 -28.25 -3.81
N THR A 363 -5.78 -29.11 -3.04
CA THR A 363 -5.16 -28.71 -1.76
C THR A 363 -3.67 -28.47 -1.96
N ASN A 364 -3.13 -27.44 -1.29
CA ASN A 364 -1.71 -27.18 -1.28
C ASN A 364 -0.94 -28.42 -0.83
N GLY A 365 0.21 -28.63 -1.45
CA GLY A 365 1.12 -29.67 -0.99
C GLY A 365 1.76 -29.32 0.34
N THR A 366 2.11 -28.05 0.56
CA THR A 366 2.84 -27.61 1.76
C THR A 366 1.87 -27.42 2.93
N VAL A 367 2.26 -27.92 4.10
CA VAL A 367 1.52 -27.72 5.35
C VAL A 367 1.88 -26.35 5.91
N GLU A 368 0.87 -25.56 6.27
CA GLU A 368 1.05 -24.27 6.93
C GLU A 368 1.50 -24.49 8.39
N ARG A 369 2.02 -23.44 9.04
CA ARG A 369 2.60 -23.56 10.41
C ARG A 369 1.58 -24.03 11.46
N ASP A 370 0.31 -23.74 11.25
CA ASP A 370 -0.80 -24.17 12.11
C ASP A 370 -1.25 -25.61 11.84
N GLY A 371 -0.56 -26.34 10.96
CA GLY A 371 -0.88 -27.72 10.59
C GLY A 371 -1.96 -27.83 9.51
N THR A 372 -2.52 -26.72 9.05
CA THR A 372 -3.56 -26.73 8.02
C THR A 372 -2.96 -26.78 6.61
N ARG A 373 -3.80 -27.12 5.62
CA ARG A 373 -3.47 -26.97 4.20
C ARG A 373 -4.55 -26.13 3.54
N ARG A 374 -4.13 -25.19 2.70
CA ARG A 374 -5.05 -24.31 1.98
C ARG A 374 -5.61 -24.99 0.74
N ARG A 375 -6.87 -24.72 0.42
CA ARG A 375 -7.51 -25.12 -0.84
C ARG A 375 -7.41 -23.99 -1.85
N PHE A 376 -7.12 -24.33 -3.09
CA PHE A 376 -6.99 -23.40 -4.21
C PHE A 376 -7.90 -23.82 -5.36
N GLY A 377 -8.33 -22.84 -6.14
CA GLY A 377 -9.08 -23.04 -7.37
C GLY A 377 -8.25 -22.59 -8.55
N LEU A 378 -8.12 -23.46 -9.54
CA LEU A 378 -7.42 -23.19 -10.80
C LEU A 378 -8.45 -23.19 -11.93
N THR A 379 -8.49 -22.12 -12.72
CA THR A 379 -9.33 -22.06 -13.92
C THR A 379 -8.74 -22.96 -15.00
N VAL A 380 -9.53 -23.90 -15.49
CA VAL A 380 -9.17 -24.85 -16.55
C VAL A 380 -10.16 -24.76 -17.72
N PRO A 381 -9.81 -25.24 -18.92
CA PRO A 381 -10.75 -25.27 -20.05
C PRO A 381 -12.03 -26.03 -19.71
N ALA A 382 -13.17 -25.53 -20.18
CA ALA A 382 -14.45 -26.21 -19.98
C ALA A 382 -14.54 -27.61 -20.63
N GLY A 383 -13.62 -27.94 -21.54
CA GLY A 383 -13.54 -29.27 -22.15
C GLY A 383 -13.02 -30.37 -21.22
N CYS A 384 -12.35 -30.04 -20.10
CA CYS A 384 -11.83 -31.04 -19.17
C CYS A 384 -12.99 -31.79 -18.49
N ALA A 385 -13.14 -33.08 -18.77
CA ALA A 385 -14.32 -33.86 -18.40
C ALA A 385 -14.32 -34.34 -16.94
N ASP A 386 -13.16 -34.40 -16.29
CA ASP A 386 -13.01 -34.85 -14.91
C ASP A 386 -11.86 -34.12 -14.17
N PRO A 387 -11.80 -34.20 -12.81
CA PRO A 387 -10.80 -33.47 -12.04
C PRO A 387 -9.35 -33.91 -12.31
N LEU A 388 -9.12 -35.17 -12.70
CA LEU A 388 -7.78 -35.69 -12.99
C LEU A 388 -7.26 -35.15 -14.32
N GLU A 389 -8.11 -35.08 -15.35
CA GLU A 389 -7.81 -34.43 -16.62
C GLU A 389 -7.52 -32.94 -16.42
N ALA A 390 -8.36 -32.25 -15.64
CA ALA A 390 -8.14 -30.86 -15.29
C ALA A 390 -6.79 -30.64 -14.59
N ALA A 391 -6.44 -31.48 -13.61
CA ALA A 391 -5.16 -31.39 -12.93
C ALA A 391 -3.98 -31.65 -13.87
N ALA A 392 -4.05 -32.70 -14.71
CA ALA A 392 -3.03 -33.01 -15.69
C ALA A 392 -2.79 -31.85 -16.68
N TRP A 393 -3.85 -31.18 -17.12
CA TRP A 393 -3.78 -30.01 -18.00
C TRP A 393 -2.97 -28.87 -17.38
N THR A 394 -3.10 -28.61 -16.07
CA THR A 394 -2.33 -27.54 -15.39
C THR A 394 -0.82 -27.76 -15.43
N TYR A 395 -0.38 -29.01 -15.62
CA TYR A 395 1.03 -29.40 -15.75
C TYR A 395 1.46 -29.67 -17.19
N GLY A 396 0.56 -29.51 -18.18
CA GLY A 396 0.84 -29.87 -19.58
C GLY A 396 1.02 -31.38 -19.79
N LEU A 397 0.37 -32.20 -18.97
CA LEU A 397 0.43 -33.66 -18.99
C LEU A 397 -0.89 -34.27 -19.48
N THR A 398 -0.83 -35.54 -19.88
CA THR A 398 -2.02 -36.39 -20.03
C THR A 398 -2.47 -36.93 -18.66
N SER A 399 -3.75 -37.28 -18.51
CA SER A 399 -4.27 -37.87 -17.27
C SER A 399 -3.51 -39.13 -16.86
N ALA A 400 -3.11 -39.96 -17.82
CA ALA A 400 -2.31 -41.16 -17.57
C ALA A 400 -0.90 -40.85 -17.02
N GLN A 401 -0.25 -39.79 -17.52
CA GLN A 401 1.03 -39.33 -16.99
C GLN A 401 0.87 -38.77 -15.58
N TYR A 402 -0.13 -37.92 -15.36
CA TYR A 402 -0.38 -37.31 -14.06
C TYR A 402 -0.78 -38.35 -12.99
N ALA A 403 -1.51 -39.40 -13.37
CA ALA A 403 -1.83 -40.52 -12.47
C ALA A 403 -0.59 -41.24 -11.90
N THR A 404 0.57 -41.13 -12.56
CA THR A 404 1.84 -41.67 -12.08
C THR A 404 2.70 -40.65 -11.33
N ALA A 405 2.23 -39.42 -11.19
CA ALA A 405 2.95 -38.37 -10.50
C ALA A 405 3.19 -38.79 -9.05
N GLN A 406 4.45 -38.70 -8.62
CA GLN A 406 4.83 -38.83 -7.23
C GLN A 406 5.52 -37.54 -6.81
N ARG A 407 5.09 -37.01 -5.68
CA ARG A 407 5.76 -35.86 -5.09
C ARG A 407 7.15 -36.28 -4.63
N ARG A 408 8.20 -35.60 -5.11
CA ARG A 408 9.53 -35.75 -4.53
C ARG A 408 9.46 -35.26 -3.08
N SER A 409 9.69 -36.20 -2.15
CA SER A 409 9.76 -35.96 -0.71
C SER A 409 10.94 -35.08 -0.33
#